data_AF-A0A843LX80-F1
#
_entry.id   AF-A0A843LX80-F1
#
_cell.length_a   1.000
_cell.length_b   1.000
_cell.length_c   1.000
_cell.angle_alpha   90.00
_cell.angle_beta   90.00
_cell.angle_gamma   90.00
#
_symmetry.space_group_name_H-M   'P 1'
#
loop_
_entity.id
_entity.type
_entity.pdbx_description
1 polymer ?
#
loop_
_entity_poly.entity_id
_entity_poly.type
_entity_poly.pdbx_seq_one_letter_code
_entity_poly.pdbx_strand_id
1 'polypeptide(L)' 'HVVCTNSASPRALSAQGMLAAAAPYARSCQAVGGVGAAIDVAEGIAGRDGFLMVSGSLYTIGEAMQHLEG' A
#
# COMPACT_ATOMS: atom_id res chain seq x y z
N HIS A 1 -5.83 -5.47 7.92
CA HIS A 1 -6.18 -4.11 7.44
C HIS A 1 -5.52 -3.92 6.07
N VAL A 2 -6.17 -3.26 5.11
CA VAL A 2 -5.60 -3.05 3.76
C VAL A 2 -5.27 -1.57 3.55
N VAL A 3 -4.02 -1.26 3.26
CA VAL A 3 -3.62 0.10 2.83
C VAL A 3 -3.58 0.12 1.31
N CYS A 4 -4.53 0.82 0.70
CA CYS A 4 -4.63 1.01 -0.74
C CYS A 4 -3.75 2.18 -1.16
N THR A 5 -2.83 1.94 -2.10
CA THR A 5 -1.88 2.94 -2.57
C THR A 5 -1.77 2.93 -4.09
N ASN A 6 -0.95 3.83 -4.63
CA ASN A 6 -0.58 3.93 -6.03
C ASN A 6 0.95 3.98 -6.15
N SER A 7 1.49 3.23 -7.11
CA SER A 7 2.89 3.40 -7.51
C SER A 7 3.03 4.63 -8.42
N ALA A 8 4.27 5.00 -8.76
CA ALA A 8 4.57 6.07 -9.71
C ALA A 8 4.27 5.68 -11.17
N SER A 9 3.87 4.44 -11.43
CA SER A 9 3.49 3.99 -12.78
C SER A 9 2.27 4.78 -13.27
N PRO A 10 2.29 5.33 -14.51
CA PRO A 10 1.14 6.06 -15.06
C PRO A 10 -0.10 5.17 -15.29
N ARG A 11 0.06 3.84 -15.20
CA ARG A 11 -1.03 2.86 -15.30
C ARG A 11 -1.62 2.47 -13.95
N ALA A 12 -1.03 2.90 -12.84
CA ALA A 12 -1.54 2.58 -11.51
C ALA A 12 -2.89 3.28 -11.29
N LEU A 13 -3.83 2.58 -10.66
CA LEU A 13 -4.99 3.24 -10.08
C LEU A 13 -4.51 4.24 -9.02
N SER A 14 -5.25 5.34 -8.85
CA SER A 14 -5.05 6.20 -7.69
C SER A 14 -5.34 5.42 -6.40
N ALA A 15 -4.76 5.83 -5.27
CA ALA A 15 -5.04 5.21 -3.97
C ALA A 15 -6.55 5.16 -3.65
N GLN A 16 -7.28 6.22 -3.99
CA GLN A 16 -8.75 6.28 -3.86
C GLN A 16 -9.47 5.32 -4.82
N GLY A 17 -9.00 5.22 -6.06
CA GLY A 17 -9.55 4.24 -7.02
C GLY A 17 -9.33 2.80 -6.55
N MET A 18 -8.16 2.51 -5.98
CA MET A 18 -7.86 1.20 -5.40
C MET A 18 -8.70 0.93 -4.13
N LEU A 19 -8.91 1.94 -3.29
CA LEU A 19 -9.80 1.83 -2.12
C LEU A 19 -11.23 1.50 -2.56
N ALA A 20 -11.78 2.21 -3.54
CA ALA A 20 -13.12 1.93 -4.07
C ALA A 20 -13.24 0.49 -4.61
N ALA A 21 -12.19 -0.04 -5.23
CA ALA A 21 -12.14 -1.42 -5.72
C ALA A 21 -11.99 -2.46 -4.59
N ALA A 22 -11.27 -2.12 -3.51
CA ALA A 22 -11.01 -3.03 -2.38
C ALA A 22 -12.12 -3.05 -1.34
N ALA A 23 -12.85 -1.94 -1.17
CA ALA A 23 -13.88 -1.76 -0.14
C ALA A 23 -14.96 -2.87 -0.11
N PRO A 24 -15.42 -3.45 -1.24
CA PRO A 24 -16.37 -4.56 -1.20
C PRO A 24 -15.83 -5.86 -0.59
N TYR A 25 -14.50 -6.03 -0.55
CA TYR A 25 -13.84 -7.29 -0.19
C TYR A 25 -13.08 -7.21 1.14
N ALA A 26 -12.71 -6.01 1.59
CA ALA A 26 -11.93 -5.80 2.80
C ALA A 26 -12.77 -5.15 3.90
N ARG A 27 -12.84 -5.80 5.08
CA ARG A 27 -13.56 -5.24 6.26
C ARG A 27 -12.99 -3.91 6.76
N SER A 28 -11.71 -3.66 6.48
CA SER A 28 -11.02 -2.46 6.93
C SER A 28 -9.94 -2.11 5.91
N CYS A 29 -10.11 -0.97 5.26
CA CYS A 29 -9.21 -0.46 4.25
C CYS A 29 -9.14 1.07 4.30
N GLN A 30 -8.01 1.64 3.90
CA GLN A 30 -7.80 3.08 3.78
C GLN A 30 -6.95 3.41 2.56
N ALA A 31 -7.10 4.61 2.01
CA ALA A 31 -6.29 5.10 0.89
C ALA A 31 -5.13 5.95 1.41
N VAL A 32 -3.92 5.63 0.98
CA VAL A 32 -2.70 6.41 1.23
C VAL A 32 -1.94 6.54 -0.09
N GLY A 33 -1.67 7.76 -0.53
CA GLY A 33 -0.97 8.01 -1.78
C GLY A 33 0.53 7.75 -1.67
N GLY A 34 1.08 6.99 -2.61
CA GLY A 34 2.50 6.64 -2.65
C GLY A 34 2.87 5.42 -1.81
N VAL A 35 3.80 4.61 -2.32
CA VAL A 35 4.16 3.32 -1.73
C VAL A 35 4.87 3.47 -0.38
N GLY A 36 5.86 4.37 -0.27
CA GLY A 36 6.58 4.59 0.99
C GLY A 36 5.66 5.05 2.13
N ALA A 37 4.84 6.08 1.89
CA ALA A 37 3.88 6.55 2.88
C ALA A 37 2.86 5.48 3.30
N ALA A 38 2.48 4.59 2.36
CA ALA A 38 1.60 3.46 2.68
C ALA A 38 2.29 2.42 3.56
N ILE A 39 3.61 2.19 3.39
CA ILE A 39 4.40 1.33 4.27
C ILE A 39 4.48 1.93 5.67
N ASP A 40 4.82 3.21 5.80
CA ASP A 40 4.93 3.88 7.11
C ASP A 40 3.63 3.79 7.92
N VAL A 41 2.49 4.03 7.26
CA VAL A 41 1.16 3.87 7.88
C VAL A 41 0.91 2.42 8.27
N ALA A 42 1.26 1.48 7.39
CA ALA A 42 0.98 0.08 7.63
C ALA A 42 1.89 -0.53 8.71
N GLU A 43 3.14 -0.07 8.86
CA GLU A 43 4.03 -0.39 9.97
C GLU A 43 3.45 0.10 11.31
N GLY A 44 2.95 1.33 11.35
CA GLY A 44 2.26 1.87 12.53
C GLY A 44 1.03 1.05 12.94
N ILE A 45 0.31 0.48 11.96
CA ILE A 45 -0.86 -0.39 12.20
C ILE A 45 -0.43 -1.79 12.63
N ALA A 46 0.59 -2.35 11.99
CA ALA A 46 1.07 -3.71 12.26
C ALA A 46 1.73 -3.79 13.65
N GLY A 47 2.44 -2.74 14.05
CA GLY A 47 3.19 -2.71 15.31
C GLY A 47 4.44 -3.60 15.27
N ARG A 48 5.13 -3.69 16.41
CA ARG A 48 6.46 -4.33 16.52
C ARG A 48 6.51 -5.79 16.08
N ASP A 49 5.48 -6.56 16.41
CA ASP A 49 5.39 -7.99 16.12
C ASP A 49 4.43 -8.27 14.95
N GLY A 50 4.07 -7.22 14.21
CA GLY A 50 3.16 -7.28 13.08
C GLY A 50 3.83 -7.82 11.82
N PHE A 51 2.98 -8.22 10.86
CA PHE A 51 3.43 -8.67 9.55
C PHE A 51 2.87 -7.77 8.46
N LEU A 52 3.76 -7.33 7.56
CA LEU A 52 3.41 -6.51 6.41
C LEU A 52 3.56 -7.29 5.11
N MET A 53 2.51 -7.28 4.28
CA MET A 53 2.53 -7.86 2.93
C MET A 53 2.33 -6.76 1.90
N VAL A 54 3.36 -6.51 1.09
CA VAL A 54 3.28 -5.62 -0.08
C VAL A 54 2.99 -6.46 -1.32
N SER A 55 1.97 -6.10 -2.09
CA SER A 55 1.54 -6.87 -3.27
C SER A 55 0.81 -6.00 -4.29
N GLY A 56 0.32 -6.63 -5.37
CA GLY A 56 -0.51 -6.01 -6.42
C GLY A 56 0.25 -5.71 -7.71
N SER A 57 1.51 -5.30 -7.65
CA SER A 57 2.31 -5.07 -8.86
C SER A 57 3.82 -5.11 -8.62
N LEU A 58 4.60 -5.41 -9.66
CA LEU A 58 6.07 -5.33 -9.61
C LEU A 58 6.58 -3.90 -9.37
N TYR A 59 5.87 -2.87 -9.86
CA TYR A 59 6.24 -1.47 -9.61
C TYR A 59 6.08 -1.12 -8.13
N THR A 60 4.99 -1.55 -7.50
CA THR A 60 4.77 -1.39 -6.07
C THR A 60 5.84 -2.10 -5.26
N ILE A 61 6.24 -3.31 -5.64
CA ILE A 61 7.30 -4.05 -4.97
C ILE A 61 8.64 -3.32 -5.13
N GLY A 62 8.97 -2.84 -6.33
CA GLY A 62 10.22 -2.12 -6.58
C GLY A 62 10.33 -0.83 -5.76
N GLU A 63 9.27 -0.04 -5.70
CA GLU A 63 9.22 1.18 -4.87
C GLU A 63 9.26 0.86 -3.37
N ALA A 64 8.66 -0.25 -2.95
CA ALA A 64 8.73 -0.70 -1.56
C ALA A 64 10.15 -1.12 -1.16
N MET A 65 10.84 -1.87 -2.03
CA MET A 65 12.25 -2.22 -1.80
C MET A 65 13.11 -0.96 -1.70
N GLN A 66 12.92 0.01 -2.59
CA GLN A 66 13.62 1.29 -2.54
C GLN A 66 13.38 2.06 -1.24
N HIS A 67 12.15 2.04 -0.70
CA HIS A 67 11.81 2.69 0.57
C HIS A 67 12.47 1.99 1.77
N LEU A 68 12.54 0.66 1.74
CA LEU A 68 13.09 -0.15 2.86
C LEU A 68 14.61 -0.26 2.86
N GLU A 69 15.25 -0.13 1.70
CA GLU A 69 16.71 -0.15 1.54
C GLU A 69 17.34 1.25 1.72
N GLY A 70 16.51 2.30 1.85
CA GLY A 70 16.91 3.70 2.01
C GLY A 70 17.29 4.10 3.42
#